data_AF-A0A0D0SZX7-F1
#
_entry.id   AF-A0A0D0SZX7-F1
#
_cell.length_a   1.000
_cell.length_b   1.000
_cell.length_c   1.000
_cell.angle_alpha   90.00
_cell.angle_beta   90.00
_cell.angle_gamma   90.00
#
_symmetry.space_group_name_H-M   'P 1'
#
loop_
_entity.id
_entity.type
_entity.pdbx_description
1 polymer ?
#
loop_
_entity_poly.entity_id
_entity_poly.type
_entity_poly.pdbx_seq_one_letter_code
_entity_poly.pdbx_strand_id
1 'polypeptide(L)'
;MFQLKYDPLTLDPHPRDFVVITTPGVPEWQLEQLREEGAIIASRPLIDHLPLPEKGISRYAEVYTKLFIFNLTDYERVLFVDADQLMVKPLTGIWDDPNAWPESGMAACGESKSAWDHPTPIEDQNYFNSGFMLARPDEKTFNELLHEKDFDPWFPEQVRLVGGFGLPGSKC
;
A
#
# COMPACT_ATOMS: atom_id res chain seq x y z
N MET A 1 10.26 -0.97 10.78
CA MET A 1 11.49 -1.54 10.19
C MET A 1 12.13 -2.64 11.03
N PHE A 2 12.24 -2.48 12.36
CA PHE A 2 12.82 -3.51 13.25
C PHE A 2 12.30 -4.93 13.01
N GLN A 3 10.98 -5.09 12.85
CA GLN A 3 10.37 -6.40 12.61
C GLN A 3 10.94 -7.11 11.38
N LEU A 4 11.08 -6.42 10.26
CA LEU A 4 11.55 -7.03 9.01
C LEU A 4 13.06 -7.22 8.95
N LYS A 5 13.84 -6.44 9.71
CA LYS A 5 15.32 -6.43 9.61
C LYS A 5 16.06 -7.06 10.78
N TYR A 6 15.44 -7.13 11.96
CA TYR A 6 16.17 -7.47 13.19
C TYR A 6 15.45 -8.48 14.09
N ASP A 7 14.12 -8.53 14.09
CA ASP A 7 13.36 -9.47 14.93
C ASP A 7 13.50 -10.90 14.39
N PRO A 8 14.11 -11.85 15.11
CA PRO A 8 14.30 -13.23 14.63
C PRO A 8 13.01 -13.97 14.23
N LEU A 9 11.85 -13.55 14.75
CA LEU A 9 10.55 -14.15 14.44
C LEU A 9 9.93 -13.63 13.15
N THR A 10 10.33 -12.46 12.69
CA THR A 10 9.72 -11.78 11.53
C THR A 10 10.73 -11.32 10.48
N LEU A 11 12.02 -11.55 10.75
CA LEU A 11 13.14 -11.25 9.89
C LEU A 11 12.94 -11.79 8.48
N ASP A 12 13.17 -10.91 7.52
CA ASP A 12 13.41 -11.31 6.14
C ASP A 12 14.90 -11.69 5.98
N PRO A 13 15.24 -12.95 5.65
CA PRO A 13 16.61 -13.40 5.48
C PRO A 13 17.23 -12.92 4.16
N HIS A 14 16.46 -12.32 3.25
CA HIS A 14 16.98 -11.76 2.01
C HIS A 14 17.20 -10.25 2.14
N PRO A 15 18.30 -9.72 1.56
CA PRO A 15 18.53 -8.29 1.54
C PRO A 15 17.55 -7.61 0.58
N ARG A 16 16.43 -7.11 1.12
CA ARG A 16 15.44 -6.30 0.41
C ARG A 16 15.56 -4.84 0.83
N ASP A 17 15.39 -3.96 -0.14
CA ASP A 17 15.28 -2.53 0.13
C ASP A 17 14.06 -2.24 0.99
N PHE A 18 14.24 -1.43 2.04
CA PHE A 18 13.15 -0.94 2.86
C PHE A 18 12.90 0.52 2.50
N VAL A 19 11.91 0.75 1.63
CA VAL A 19 11.58 2.09 1.14
C VAL A 19 10.47 2.69 2.01
N VAL A 20 10.66 3.93 2.45
CA VAL A 20 9.64 4.72 3.16
C VAL A 20 9.25 5.91 2.29
N ILE A 21 8.01 5.91 1.80
CA ILE A 21 7.43 7.04 1.10
C ILE A 21 7.04 8.10 2.14
N THR A 22 7.48 9.34 1.95
CA THR A 22 7.22 10.44 2.89
C THR A 22 6.62 11.65 2.18
N THR A 23 5.83 12.43 2.92
CA THR A 23 5.38 13.76 2.49
C THR A 23 6.42 14.83 2.89
N PRO A 24 6.38 16.04 2.31
CA PRO A 24 7.36 17.09 2.63
C PRO A 24 7.26 17.62 4.07
N GLY A 25 6.18 17.28 4.78
CA GLY A 25 5.94 17.73 6.16
C GLY A 25 6.67 16.91 7.23
N VAL A 26 7.29 15.78 6.87
CA VAL A 26 7.97 14.91 7.84
C VAL A 26 9.23 15.62 8.37
N PRO A 27 9.39 15.81 9.70
CA PRO A 27 10.56 16.45 10.28
C PRO A 27 11.87 15.73 9.92
N GLU A 28 12.93 16.50 9.62
CA GLU A 28 14.23 15.94 9.19
C GLU A 28 14.82 14.95 10.20
N TRP A 29 14.62 15.17 11.51
CA TRP A 29 15.13 14.25 12.52
C TRP A 29 14.49 12.85 12.43
N GLN A 30 13.23 12.75 11.98
CA GLN A 30 12.57 11.46 11.76
C GLN A 30 13.11 10.80 10.49
N LEU A 31 13.35 11.59 9.44
CA LEU A 31 13.96 11.10 8.21
C LEU A 31 15.36 10.57 8.46
N GLU A 32 16.16 11.28 9.26
CA GLU A 32 17.51 10.87 9.61
C GLU A 32 17.51 9.59 10.43
N GLN A 33 16.64 9.49 11.45
CA GLN A 33 16.48 8.25 12.21
C GLN A 33 16.14 7.06 11.29
N LEU A 34 15.22 7.23 10.34
CA LEU A 34 14.86 6.19 9.37
C LEU A 34 16.05 5.82 8.46
N ARG A 35 16.85 6.79 8.01
CA ARG A 35 18.06 6.54 7.20
C ARG A 35 19.14 5.80 7.98
N GLU A 36 19.38 6.17 9.24
CA GLU A 36 20.33 5.49 10.13
C GLU A 36 19.93 4.02 10.37
N GLU A 37 18.63 3.78 10.44
CA GLU A 37 18.00 2.46 10.46
C GLU A 37 18.12 1.72 9.09
N GLY A 38 18.53 2.41 8.04
CA GLY A 38 18.79 1.87 6.70
C GLY A 38 17.55 1.84 5.81
N ALA A 39 16.57 2.71 6.08
CA ALA A 39 15.47 2.96 5.16
C ALA A 39 15.93 3.86 4.00
N ILE A 40 15.41 3.59 2.81
CA ILE A 40 15.53 4.46 1.65
C ILE A 40 14.34 5.43 1.68
N ILE A 41 14.62 6.72 1.83
CA ILE A 41 13.57 7.75 1.89
C ILE A 41 13.14 8.16 0.48
N ALA A 42 11.92 7.83 0.12
CA ALA A 42 11.27 8.26 -1.13
C ALA A 42 10.33 9.44 -0.84
N SER A 43 10.90 10.64 -0.69
CA SER A 43 10.08 11.84 -0.50
C SER A 43 9.26 12.13 -1.75
N ARG A 44 7.96 12.43 -1.57
CA ARG A 44 6.99 12.69 -2.64
C ARG A 44 6.16 13.92 -2.31
N PRO A 45 5.73 14.68 -3.33
CA PRO A 45 4.81 15.79 -3.11
C PRO A 45 3.43 15.28 -2.68
N LEU A 46 2.63 16.16 -2.08
CA LEU A 46 1.22 15.87 -1.83
C LEU A 46 0.46 15.76 -3.15
N ILE A 47 -0.56 14.90 -3.19
CA ILE A 47 -1.54 14.82 -4.28
C ILE A 47 -2.80 15.55 -3.81
N ASP A 48 -2.93 16.80 -4.23
CA ASP A 48 -3.95 17.75 -3.73
C ASP A 48 -5.09 18.02 -4.73
N HIS A 49 -5.02 17.45 -5.93
CA HIS A 49 -5.98 17.69 -7.02
C HIS A 49 -7.08 16.62 -7.15
N LEU A 50 -7.06 15.59 -6.29
CA LEU A 50 -8.06 14.53 -6.24
C LEU A 50 -9.20 14.89 -5.27
N PRO A 51 -10.43 14.39 -5.49
CA PRO A 51 -11.56 14.63 -4.59
C PRO A 51 -11.25 14.20 -3.14
N LEU A 52 -11.71 14.98 -2.17
CA LEU A 52 -11.66 14.60 -0.75
C LEU A 52 -13.08 14.50 -0.19
N PRO A 53 -13.32 13.75 0.90
CA PRO A 53 -14.61 13.74 1.57
C PRO A 53 -15.08 15.16 1.93
N GLU A 54 -16.35 15.49 1.69
CA GLU A 54 -16.93 16.82 1.95
C GLU A 54 -16.70 17.31 3.40
N LYS A 55 -16.56 16.39 4.35
CA LYS A 55 -16.20 16.69 5.74
C LYS A 55 -14.69 16.65 5.94
N GLY A 56 -14.03 17.76 5.59
CA GLY A 56 -13.00 18.47 6.37
C GLY A 56 -11.95 17.71 7.19
N ILE A 57 -11.64 16.45 6.91
CA ILE A 57 -10.56 15.76 7.64
C ILE A 57 -9.27 15.91 6.83
N SER A 58 -8.50 16.93 7.21
CA SER A 58 -7.13 17.22 6.75
C SER A 58 -6.25 15.97 6.62
N ARG A 59 -6.47 14.94 7.46
CA ARG A 59 -5.72 13.68 7.44
C ARG A 59 -5.78 12.91 6.11
N TYR A 60 -6.83 13.08 5.30
CA TYR A 60 -6.95 12.36 4.03
C TYR A 60 -6.18 13.01 2.88
N ALA A 61 -5.70 14.25 3.05
CA ALA A 61 -4.93 14.93 2.01
C ALA A 61 -3.59 14.22 1.72
N GLU A 62 -3.01 13.57 2.73
CA GLU A 62 -1.74 12.84 2.58
C GLU A 62 -1.95 11.41 2.08
N VAL A 63 -3.16 10.87 2.19
CA VAL A 63 -3.46 9.45 1.96
C VAL A 63 -3.27 9.05 0.49
N TYR A 64 -3.49 9.97 -0.46
CA TYR A 64 -3.18 9.73 -1.87
C TYR A 64 -1.69 9.55 -2.15
N THR A 65 -0.79 9.99 -1.27
CA THR A 65 0.65 9.76 -1.42
C THR A 65 0.98 8.26 -1.49
N LYS A 66 0.10 7.40 -0.96
CA LYS A 66 0.16 5.94 -1.13
C LYS A 66 0.21 5.52 -2.60
N LEU A 67 -0.42 6.26 -3.52
CA LEU A 67 -0.41 5.92 -4.95
C LEU A 67 0.99 5.96 -5.57
N PHE A 68 1.95 6.68 -4.96
CA PHE A 68 3.34 6.69 -5.44
C PHE A 68 4.04 5.33 -5.37
N ILE A 69 3.46 4.31 -4.73
CA ILE A 69 3.92 2.92 -4.85
C ILE A 69 4.06 2.52 -6.33
N PHE A 70 3.12 2.93 -7.19
CA PHE A 70 3.16 2.62 -8.62
C PHE A 70 4.20 3.45 -9.40
N ASN A 71 4.72 4.52 -8.80
CA ASN A 71 5.78 5.34 -9.37
C ASN A 71 7.20 4.88 -8.94
N LEU A 72 7.30 3.83 -8.11
CA LEU A 72 8.60 3.23 -7.73
C LEU A 72 9.16 2.33 -8.85
N THR A 73 9.28 2.85 -10.07
CA THR A 73 9.60 2.09 -11.29
C THR A 73 11.03 1.54 -11.34
N ASP A 74 11.88 1.91 -10.39
CA ASP A 74 13.19 1.27 -10.17
C ASP A 74 13.06 -0.16 -9.61
N TYR A 75 11.86 -0.53 -9.13
CA TYR A 75 11.54 -1.84 -8.59
C TYR A 75 10.58 -2.58 -9.52
N GLU A 76 10.88 -3.85 -9.78
CA GLU A 76 9.97 -4.75 -10.52
C GLU A 76 8.73 -5.12 -9.68
N ARG A 77 8.92 -5.27 -8.36
CA ARG A 77 7.91 -5.75 -7.42
C ARG A 77 8.07 -5.03 -6.08
N VAL A 78 6.96 -4.55 -5.52
CA VAL A 78 6.91 -3.89 -4.22
C VAL A 78 5.88 -4.59 -3.35
N LEU A 79 6.27 -4.91 -2.11
CA LEU A 79 5.34 -5.25 -1.05
C LEU A 79 5.10 -4.00 -0.21
N PHE A 80 3.89 -3.48 -0.28
CA PHE A 80 3.45 -2.36 0.51
C PHE A 80 2.81 -2.83 1.81
N VAL A 81 3.14 -2.13 2.89
CA VAL A 81 2.63 -2.35 4.24
C VAL A 81 2.34 -0.99 4.86
N ASP A 82 1.11 -0.75 5.32
CA ASP A 82 0.77 0.46 6.07
C ASP A 82 1.62 0.54 7.36
N ALA A 83 1.89 1.77 7.83
CA ALA A 83 2.76 1.99 8.99
C ALA A 83 2.18 1.49 10.33
N ASP A 84 0.90 1.11 10.35
CA ASP A 84 0.18 0.61 11.53
C ASP A 84 0.03 -0.92 11.57
N GLN A 85 0.72 -1.63 10.67
CA GLN A 85 0.72 -3.09 10.63
C GLN A 85 1.74 -3.67 11.62
N LEU A 86 1.35 -4.75 12.31
CA LEU A 86 2.23 -5.53 13.18
C LEU A 86 2.52 -6.89 12.57
N MET A 87 3.78 -7.14 12.23
CA MET A 87 4.21 -8.47 11.77
C MET A 87 4.29 -9.46 12.94
N VAL A 88 3.73 -10.65 12.74
CA VAL A 88 3.82 -11.76 13.72
C VAL A 88 4.51 -13.01 13.16
N LYS A 89 4.80 -13.03 11.85
CA LYS A 89 5.55 -14.08 11.13
C LYS A 89 6.40 -13.46 10.01
N PRO A 90 7.41 -14.16 9.49
CA PRO A 90 8.17 -13.70 8.34
C PRO A 90 7.26 -13.62 7.10
N LEU A 91 7.44 -12.59 6.28
CA LEU A 91 6.68 -12.39 5.05
C LEU A 91 7.35 -12.96 3.80
N THR A 92 8.47 -13.65 3.95
CA THR A 92 9.28 -14.15 2.84
C THR A 92 8.50 -14.98 1.83
N GLY A 93 7.59 -15.82 2.31
CA GLY A 93 6.79 -16.71 1.47
C GLY A 93 5.87 -15.97 0.50
N ILE A 94 5.49 -14.72 0.78
CA ILE A 94 4.59 -13.97 -0.10
C ILE A 94 5.22 -13.68 -1.47
N TRP A 95 6.56 -13.60 -1.51
CA TRP A 95 7.27 -13.29 -2.75
C TRP A 95 7.26 -14.44 -3.75
N ASP A 96 7.02 -15.65 -3.28
CA ASP A 96 7.00 -16.88 -4.06
C ASP A 96 5.57 -17.43 -4.24
N ASP A 97 4.56 -16.79 -3.65
CA ASP A 97 3.17 -17.21 -3.80
C ASP A 97 2.68 -16.97 -5.24
N PRO A 98 2.10 -17.99 -5.91
CA PRO A 98 1.64 -17.84 -7.29
C PRO A 98 0.49 -16.84 -7.45
N ASN A 99 -0.28 -16.56 -6.39
CA ASN A 99 -1.39 -15.61 -6.40
C ASN A 99 -0.93 -14.17 -6.09
N ALA A 100 0.31 -13.98 -5.63
CA ALA A 100 0.83 -12.66 -5.27
C ALA A 100 1.16 -11.78 -6.50
N TRP A 101 1.18 -12.36 -7.72
CA TRP A 101 1.69 -11.68 -8.92
C TRP A 101 0.77 -11.80 -10.14
N PRO A 102 -0.51 -11.41 -10.03
CA PRO A 102 -1.44 -11.49 -11.15
C PRO A 102 -1.03 -10.57 -12.31
N GLU A 103 -1.51 -10.87 -13.52
CA GLU A 103 -1.28 -10.04 -14.72
C GLU A 103 -1.81 -8.61 -14.58
N SER A 104 -2.80 -8.40 -13.70
CA SER A 104 -3.32 -7.07 -13.36
C SER A 104 -2.30 -6.16 -12.70
N GLY A 105 -1.17 -6.69 -12.21
CA GLY A 105 -0.11 -5.90 -11.60
C GLY A 105 -0.29 -5.57 -10.12
N MET A 106 -1.35 -6.06 -9.46
CA MET A 106 -1.53 -5.87 -8.03
C MET A 106 -2.27 -7.04 -7.38
N ALA A 107 -1.87 -7.42 -6.17
CA ALA A 107 -2.57 -8.39 -5.33
C ALA A 107 -2.76 -7.81 -3.92
N ALA A 108 -3.90 -8.10 -3.29
CA ALA A 108 -4.25 -7.61 -1.97
C ALA A 108 -5.21 -8.59 -1.28
N CYS A 109 -5.32 -8.52 0.04
CA CYS A 109 -6.26 -9.39 0.75
C CYS A 109 -7.69 -8.87 0.66
N GLY A 110 -8.61 -9.77 0.31
CA GLY A 110 -10.04 -9.48 0.27
C GLY A 110 -10.55 -8.94 1.61
N GLU A 111 -11.47 -7.98 1.54
CA GLU A 111 -12.09 -7.36 2.70
C GLU A 111 -13.60 -7.26 2.49
N SER A 112 -14.38 -7.43 3.55
CA SER A 112 -15.82 -7.15 3.49
C SER A 112 -16.08 -5.67 3.74
N LYS A 113 -16.90 -5.03 2.89
CA LYS A 113 -17.38 -3.66 3.14
C LYS A 113 -18.11 -3.50 4.48
N SER A 114 -18.65 -4.59 5.04
CA SER A 114 -19.34 -4.56 6.33
C SER A 114 -18.41 -4.55 7.53
N ALA A 115 -17.11 -4.92 7.38
CA ALA A 115 -16.03 -5.02 8.37
C ALA A 115 -16.32 -5.78 9.70
N TRP A 116 -17.57 -6.01 10.05
CA TRP A 116 -18.03 -6.38 11.39
C TRP A 116 -18.93 -7.63 11.40
N ASP A 117 -19.54 -7.98 10.26
CA ASP A 117 -20.46 -9.12 10.15
C ASP A 117 -20.36 -9.75 8.75
N HIS A 118 -19.50 -10.75 8.61
CA HIS A 118 -19.38 -11.58 7.42
C HIS A 118 -19.01 -13.02 7.82
N PRO A 119 -19.39 -14.04 7.04
CA PRO A 119 -18.90 -15.39 7.24
C PRO A 119 -17.36 -15.46 7.10
N THR A 120 -16.73 -16.42 7.78
CA THR A 120 -15.29 -16.70 7.69
C THR A 120 -15.08 -18.07 7.03
N PRO A 121 -14.32 -18.17 5.93
CA PRO A 121 -13.62 -17.10 5.22
C PRO A 121 -14.58 -16.11 4.53
N ILE A 122 -14.09 -14.88 4.28
CA ILE A 122 -14.83 -13.86 3.52
C ILE A 122 -15.17 -14.45 2.14
N GLU A 123 -16.45 -14.46 1.76
CA GLU A 123 -16.86 -14.84 0.40
C GLU A 123 -16.28 -13.85 -0.61
N ASP A 124 -15.97 -14.31 -1.84
CA ASP A 124 -15.33 -13.51 -2.89
C ASP A 124 -16.05 -12.15 -3.09
N GLN A 125 -15.41 -11.05 -2.66
CA GLN A 125 -15.89 -9.69 -2.88
C GLN A 125 -14.98 -8.97 -3.86
N ASN A 126 -15.54 -8.09 -4.70
CA ASN A 126 -14.78 -7.13 -5.51
C ASN A 126 -14.30 -5.94 -4.63
N TYR A 127 -13.67 -6.26 -3.51
CA TYR A 127 -13.21 -5.29 -2.51
C TYR A 127 -12.04 -5.91 -1.73
N PHE A 128 -11.02 -5.10 -1.45
CA PHE A 128 -9.82 -5.53 -0.74
C PHE A 128 -9.34 -4.44 0.21
N ASN A 129 -8.60 -4.85 1.23
CA ASN A 129 -7.90 -3.96 2.13
C ASN A 129 -6.61 -3.46 1.45
N SER A 130 -6.38 -2.15 1.45
CA SER A 130 -5.22 -1.55 0.81
C SER A 130 -3.99 -1.42 1.72
N GLY A 131 -4.08 -1.82 3.00
CA GLY A 131 -2.98 -1.70 3.95
C GLY A 131 -1.89 -2.75 3.81
N PHE A 132 -2.14 -3.78 3.00
CA PHE A 132 -1.17 -4.81 2.68
C PHE A 132 -1.35 -5.27 1.24
N MET A 133 -0.41 -4.88 0.36
CA MET A 133 -0.55 -5.08 -1.08
C MET A 133 0.77 -5.44 -1.72
N LEU A 134 0.72 -6.31 -2.72
CA LEU A 134 1.79 -6.47 -3.69
C LEU A 134 1.46 -5.65 -4.92
N ALA A 135 2.43 -4.91 -5.43
CA ALA A 135 2.29 -4.08 -6.61
C ALA A 135 3.46 -4.30 -7.57
N ARG A 136 3.16 -4.25 -8.87
CA ARG A 136 4.13 -4.02 -9.94
C ARG A 136 4.09 -2.54 -10.27
N PRO A 137 5.13 -1.77 -9.91
CA PRO A 137 5.22 -0.37 -10.28
C PRO A 137 5.14 -0.21 -11.80
N ASP A 138 4.30 0.72 -12.25
CA ASP A 138 4.06 1.02 -13.65
C ASP A 138 3.58 2.47 -13.78
N GLU A 139 4.31 3.26 -14.57
CA GLU A 139 4.05 4.69 -14.71
C GLU A 139 2.69 4.95 -15.37
N LYS A 140 2.26 4.08 -16.28
CA LYS A 140 0.94 4.20 -16.91
C LYS A 140 -0.16 4.00 -15.86
N THR A 141 -0.07 2.93 -15.06
CA THR A 141 -0.99 2.63 -13.96
C THR A 141 -1.03 3.77 -12.94
N PHE A 142 0.13 4.30 -12.54
CA PHE A 142 0.20 5.46 -11.66
C PHE A 142 -0.55 6.66 -12.23
N ASN A 143 -0.30 7.01 -13.50
CA ASN A 143 -0.98 8.12 -14.16
C ASN A 143 -2.49 7.90 -14.28
N GLU A 144 -2.94 6.70 -14.63
CA GLU A 144 -4.37 6.37 -14.70
C GLU A 144 -5.05 6.55 -13.33
N LEU A 145 -4.39 6.11 -12.24
CA LEU A 145 -4.86 6.30 -10.87
C LEU A 145 -5.00 7.78 -10.49
N LEU A 146 -4.10 8.67 -10.95
CA LEU A 146 -4.19 10.11 -10.71
C LEU A 146 -5.26 10.85 -11.52
N HIS A 147 -5.68 10.31 -12.67
CA HIS A 147 -6.54 11.07 -13.59
C HIS A 147 -8.03 10.90 -13.37
N GLU A 148 -8.48 9.80 -12.78
CA GLU A 148 -9.91 9.65 -12.50
C GLU A 148 -10.34 10.24 -11.15
N LYS A 149 -11.46 10.95 -11.26
CA LYS A 149 -12.03 11.84 -10.25
C LYS A 149 -13.49 11.51 -9.95
N ASP A 150 -14.05 10.50 -10.62
CA ASP A 150 -15.44 10.09 -10.46
C ASP A 150 -15.54 8.88 -9.54
N PHE A 151 -15.42 9.14 -8.23
CA PHE A 151 -15.55 8.11 -7.20
C PHE A 151 -16.06 8.71 -5.88
N ASP A 152 -16.60 7.85 -5.02
CA ASP A 152 -16.91 8.22 -3.64
C ASP A 152 -15.61 8.29 -2.83
N PRO A 153 -15.18 9.48 -2.34
CA PRO A 153 -13.92 9.63 -1.64
C PRO A 153 -13.96 9.08 -0.20
N TRP A 154 -15.03 8.39 0.21
CA TRP A 154 -15.07 7.66 1.48
C TRP A 154 -14.03 6.52 1.50
N PHE A 155 -12.95 6.65 2.29
CA PHE A 155 -11.72 5.84 2.20
C PHE A 155 -11.03 5.97 0.84
N PRO A 156 -10.50 7.18 0.56
CA PRO A 156 -10.29 7.68 -0.79
C PRO A 156 -9.31 6.84 -1.62
N GLU A 157 -8.18 6.46 -1.05
CA GLU A 157 -7.15 5.64 -1.69
C GLU A 157 -7.58 4.19 -1.87
N GLN A 158 -8.25 3.59 -0.88
CA GLN A 158 -8.71 2.21 -0.99
C GLN A 158 -9.78 2.07 -2.07
N VAL A 159 -10.77 2.97 -2.07
CA VAL A 159 -11.80 3.00 -3.12
C VAL A 159 -11.16 3.23 -4.48
N ARG A 160 -10.14 4.10 -4.56
CA ARG A 160 -9.41 4.33 -5.81
C ARG A 160 -8.68 3.10 -6.32
N LEU A 161 -7.99 2.39 -5.44
CA LEU A 161 -7.28 1.16 -5.79
C LEU A 161 -8.26 0.06 -6.20
N VAL A 162 -9.37 -0.10 -5.47
CA VAL A 162 -10.41 -1.08 -5.81
C VAL A 162 -11.01 -0.78 -7.18
N GLY A 163 -11.37 0.48 -7.46
CA GLY A 163 -11.92 0.89 -8.75
C GLY A 163 -10.92 0.75 -9.90
N GLY A 164 -9.65 1.12 -9.67
CA GLY A 164 -8.60 1.13 -10.70
C GLY A 164 -8.17 -0.27 -11.15
N PHE A 165 -8.11 -1.24 -10.23
CA PHE A 165 -7.69 -2.60 -10.59
C PHE A 165 -8.85 -3.57 -10.81
N GLY A 166 -10.08 -3.23 -10.40
CA GLY A 166 -11.26 -4.06 -10.62
C GLY A 166 -11.10 -5.51 -10.15
N LEU A 167 -10.22 -5.76 -9.17
CA LEU A 167 -9.84 -7.11 -8.80
C LEU A 167 -10.99 -7.76 -8.02
N PRO A 168 -11.34 -9.02 -8.33
CA PRO A 168 -11.92 -9.86 -7.30
C PRO A 168 -10.88 -9.93 -6.19
N GLY A 169 -11.24 -9.52 -4.96
CA GLY A 169 -10.34 -9.62 -3.82
C GLY A 169 -9.78 -11.04 -3.78
N SER A 170 -8.48 -11.18 -3.98
CA SER A 170 -7.86 -12.50 -4.01
C SER A 170 -8.01 -13.14 -2.62
N LYS A 171 -8.33 -14.44 -2.62
CA LYS A 171 -8.43 -15.27 -1.42
C LYS A 171 -7.10 -15.26 -0.68
N CYS A 172 -6.99 -14.38 0.31
CA CYS A 172 -6.27 -14.66 1.53
C CYS A 172 -7.24 -15.44 2.45
#